data_AF-A0A9D1FC52-F1
#
_entry.id   AF-A0A9D1FC52-F1
#
_cell.length_a   1.000
_cell.length_b   1.000
_cell.length_c   1.000
_cell.angle_alpha   90.00
_cell.angle_beta   90.00
_cell.angle_gamma   90.00
#
_symmetry.space_group_name_H-M   'P 1'
#
loop_
_entity.id
_entity.type
_entity.pdbx_description
1 polymer ?
#
loop_
_entity_poly.entity_id
_entity_poly.type
_entity_poly.pdbx_seq_one_letter_code
_entity_poly.pdbx_strand_id
1 'polypeptide(L)'
;MEYKTDIEIAQACEKEKITAVAARAGIGEEYIEQYGNYKAKVDYKFLRDHADTPDGKLILVTAITPTPAGEGKTTTTVGLTDGLRKIGKKSMAALREPSLGPVFGVKGGAAGGGYAQVVPMEDINLHFTGDFHAIGAANNLLAAMLDNH
;
A
#
# COMPACT_ATOMS: atom_id res chain seq x y z
N MET A 1 12.20 25.45 13.26
CA MET A 1 12.23 24.63 12.04
C MET A 1 10.80 24.53 11.54
N GLU A 2 10.57 24.84 10.28
CA GLU A 2 9.26 24.71 9.64
C GLU A 2 9.15 23.28 9.10
N TYR A 3 8.21 22.49 9.66
CA TYR A 3 7.95 21.13 9.20
C TYR A 3 6.75 21.16 8.27
N LYS A 4 6.94 20.69 7.03
CA LYS A 4 5.82 20.42 6.12
C LYS A 4 4.93 19.34 6.71
N THR A 5 3.64 19.49 6.52
CA THR A 5 2.65 18.45 6.83
C THR A 5 2.82 17.25 5.90
N ASP A 6 2.32 16.08 6.31
CA ASP A 6 2.43 14.85 5.52
C ASP A 6 1.82 15.01 4.12
N ILE A 7 0.68 15.70 4.02
CA ILE A 7 0.01 15.94 2.75
C ILE A 7 0.80 16.87 1.84
N GLU A 8 1.43 17.91 2.37
CA GLU A 8 2.29 18.80 1.58
C GLU A 8 3.52 18.06 1.03
N ILE A 9 4.08 17.12 1.81
CA ILE A 9 5.18 16.25 1.34
C ILE A 9 4.68 15.33 0.21
N ALA A 10 3.51 14.69 0.38
CA ALA A 10 2.94 13.79 -0.62
C ALA A 10 2.57 14.50 -1.94
N GLN A 11 2.05 15.73 -1.85
CA GLN A 11 1.69 16.55 -3.01
C GLN A 11 2.94 17.06 -3.75
N ALA A 12 3.99 17.44 -3.02
CA ALA A 12 5.26 17.88 -3.60
C ALA A 12 6.11 16.73 -4.18
N CYS A 13 5.77 15.47 -3.89
CA CYS A 13 6.50 14.31 -4.40
C CYS A 13 6.30 14.13 -5.91
N GLU A 14 7.40 14.15 -6.67
CA GLU A 14 7.42 13.73 -8.07
C GLU A 14 7.28 12.21 -8.14
N LYS A 15 6.09 11.77 -8.56
CA LYS A 15 5.73 10.35 -8.62
C LYS A 15 6.20 9.75 -9.93
N GLU A 16 6.91 8.62 -9.85
CA GLU A 16 7.22 7.81 -11.03
C GLU A 16 5.98 7.05 -11.50
N LYS A 17 5.84 6.83 -12.82
CA LYS A 17 4.77 5.98 -13.36
C LYS A 17 4.86 4.58 -12.78
N ILE A 18 3.71 3.97 -12.50
CA ILE A 18 3.65 2.65 -11.87
C ILE A 18 4.31 1.56 -12.72
N THR A 19 4.29 1.70 -14.05
CA THR A 19 4.99 0.79 -14.97
C THR A 19 6.51 0.79 -14.76
N ALA A 20 7.11 1.94 -14.49
CA ALA A 20 8.54 2.05 -14.17
C ALA A 20 8.87 1.45 -12.80
N VAL A 21 7.95 1.56 -11.83
CA VAL A 21 8.07 0.91 -10.52
C VAL A 21 7.98 -0.60 -10.66
N ALA A 22 7.01 -1.10 -11.43
CA ALA A 22 6.81 -2.52 -11.72
C ALA A 22 8.04 -3.14 -12.42
N ALA A 23 8.57 -2.48 -13.46
CA ALA A 23 9.77 -2.93 -14.15
C ALA A 23 10.98 -3.05 -13.21
N ARG A 24 11.15 -2.08 -12.29
CA ARG A 24 12.22 -2.11 -11.27
C ARG A 24 12.04 -3.22 -10.23
N ALA A 25 10.79 -3.64 -10.01
CA ALA A 25 10.46 -4.80 -9.20
C ALA A 25 10.59 -6.14 -9.96
N GLY A 26 10.87 -6.11 -11.27
CA GLY A 26 10.94 -7.31 -12.12
C GLY A 26 9.56 -7.83 -12.55
N ILE A 27 8.53 -6.99 -12.51
CA ILE A 27 7.17 -7.34 -12.94
C ILE A 27 6.97 -6.78 -14.35
N GLY A 28 6.75 -7.67 -15.32
CA GLY A 28 6.49 -7.31 -16.72
C GLY A 28 5.15 -6.60 -16.92
N GLU A 29 5.03 -5.84 -18.01
CA GLU A 29 3.82 -5.08 -18.34
C GLU A 29 2.61 -5.99 -18.60
N GLU A 30 2.85 -7.21 -19.05
CA GLU A 30 1.83 -8.24 -19.27
C GLU A 30 1.15 -8.71 -17.98
N TYR A 31 1.76 -8.44 -16.82
CA TYR A 31 1.22 -8.82 -15.51
C TYR A 31 0.56 -7.66 -14.77
N ILE A 32 0.50 -6.45 -15.35
CA ILE A 32 -0.05 -5.28 -14.64
C ILE A 32 -1.29 -4.72 -15.34
N GLU A 33 -2.32 -4.45 -14.55
CA GLU A 33 -3.51 -3.71 -14.96
C GLU A 33 -3.48 -2.33 -14.29
N GLN A 34 -3.33 -1.26 -15.09
CA GLN A 34 -3.17 0.10 -14.56
C GLN A 34 -4.50 0.73 -14.12
N TYR A 35 -4.47 1.36 -12.95
CA TYR A 35 -5.54 2.20 -12.40
C TYR A 35 -5.07 3.66 -12.39
N GLY A 36 -5.08 4.26 -13.58
CA GLY A 36 -4.38 5.52 -13.84
C GLY A 36 -2.87 5.33 -13.88
N ASN A 37 -2.11 6.42 -13.75
CA ASN A 37 -0.65 6.41 -13.99
C ASN A 37 0.20 5.87 -12.83
N TYR A 38 -0.35 5.81 -11.61
CA TYR A 38 0.42 5.62 -10.38
C TYR A 38 -0.06 4.44 -9.52
N LYS A 39 -0.98 3.62 -10.03
CA LYS A 39 -1.51 2.43 -9.36
C LYS A 39 -1.71 1.32 -10.38
N ALA A 40 -1.51 0.08 -9.96
CA ALA A 40 -1.80 -1.07 -10.79
C ALA A 40 -2.17 -2.28 -9.91
N LYS A 41 -2.99 -3.18 -10.44
CA LYS A 41 -3.12 -4.54 -9.93
C LYS A 41 -2.10 -5.42 -10.63
N VAL A 42 -1.59 -6.42 -9.91
CA VAL A 42 -0.70 -7.44 -10.46
C VAL A 42 -1.47 -8.73 -10.64
N ASP A 43 -1.46 -9.30 -11.84
CA ASP A 43 -2.10 -10.58 -12.14
C ASP A 43 -1.42 -11.71 -11.36
N TYR A 44 -2.23 -12.53 -10.67
CA TYR A 44 -1.78 -13.73 -9.96
C TYR A 44 -1.05 -14.75 -10.85
N LYS A 45 -1.23 -14.68 -12.18
CA LYS A 45 -0.42 -15.43 -13.14
C LYS A 45 1.08 -15.21 -12.91
N PHE A 46 1.50 -14.00 -12.48
CA PHE A 46 2.90 -13.73 -12.13
C PHE A 46 3.44 -14.70 -11.09
N LEU A 47 2.68 -14.97 -10.02
CA LEU A 47 3.09 -15.90 -8.96
C LEU A 47 3.21 -17.34 -9.47
N ARG A 48 2.29 -17.75 -10.35
CA ARG A 48 2.31 -19.09 -10.95
C ARG A 48 3.50 -19.29 -11.86
N ASP A 49 3.78 -18.32 -12.73
CA ASP A 49 4.86 -18.40 -13.72
C ASP A 49 6.25 -18.33 -13.05
N HIS A 50 6.31 -17.87 -11.80
CA HIS A 50 7.53 -17.74 -10.99
C HIS A 50 7.56 -18.70 -9.79
N ALA A 51 6.74 -19.75 -9.77
CA ALA A 51 6.61 -20.66 -8.62
C ALA A 51 7.93 -21.35 -8.21
N ASP A 52 8.84 -21.56 -9.17
CA ASP A 52 10.15 -22.16 -8.91
C ASP A 52 11.22 -21.14 -8.46
N THR A 53 10.85 -19.86 -8.33
CA THR A 53 11.76 -18.81 -7.88
C THR A 53 11.94 -18.90 -6.37
N PRO A 54 13.18 -18.95 -5.85
CA PRO A 54 13.42 -18.96 -4.42
C PRO A 54 12.87 -17.70 -3.73
N ASP A 55 12.24 -17.89 -2.57
CA ASP A 55 11.74 -16.78 -1.76
C ASP A 55 12.87 -15.82 -1.33
N GLY A 56 12.50 -14.53 -1.25
CA GLY A 56 13.34 -13.50 -0.65
C GLY A 56 13.43 -13.62 0.88
N LYS A 57 14.10 -12.64 1.51
CA LYS A 57 14.11 -12.54 2.98
C LYS A 57 12.86 -11.82 3.47
N LEU A 58 12.13 -12.45 4.39
CA LEU A 58 10.98 -11.85 5.06
C LEU A 58 11.42 -11.11 6.33
N ILE A 59 11.08 -9.82 6.43
CA ILE A 59 11.34 -8.98 7.60
C ILE A 59 10.00 -8.49 8.15
N LEU A 60 9.63 -8.95 9.33
CA LEU A 60 8.42 -8.51 10.02
C LEU A 60 8.72 -7.28 10.88
N VAL A 61 7.98 -6.19 10.65
CA VAL A 61 8.02 -4.99 11.49
C VAL A 61 6.86 -5.04 12.50
N THR A 62 7.19 -5.04 13.78
CA THR A 62 6.24 -5.00 14.89
C THR A 62 6.49 -3.81 15.80
N ALA A 63 5.58 -3.55 16.73
CA ALA A 63 5.70 -2.51 17.74
C ALA A 63 5.25 -3.04 19.11
N ILE A 64 5.57 -2.30 20.15
CA ILE A 64 5.00 -2.50 21.49
C ILE A 64 3.49 -2.23 21.49
N THR A 65 2.84 -2.48 22.64
CA THR A 65 1.44 -2.11 22.85
C THR A 65 1.20 -0.63 22.50
N PRO A 66 0.19 -0.29 21.68
CA PRO A 66 -0.07 1.08 21.27
C PRO A 66 -0.33 2.01 22.46
N THR A 67 0.20 3.22 22.36
CA THR A 67 0.05 4.32 23.32
C THR A 67 -0.45 5.57 22.60
N PRO A 68 -1.05 6.55 23.32
CA PRO A 68 -1.48 7.80 22.71
C PRO A 68 -0.37 8.61 22.02
N ALA A 69 0.91 8.36 22.36
CA ALA A 69 2.05 9.01 21.74
C ALA A 69 2.28 8.57 20.27
N GLY A 70 1.86 7.35 19.92
CA GLY A 70 2.07 6.75 18.60
C GLY A 70 3.48 6.19 18.41
N GLU A 71 3.56 5.02 17.78
CA GLU A 71 4.81 4.24 17.70
C GLU A 71 5.50 4.35 16.34
N GLY A 72 4.84 4.91 15.33
CA GLY A 72 5.44 5.12 14.00
C GLY A 72 5.71 3.83 13.20
N LYS A 73 5.06 2.70 13.53
CA LYS A 73 5.32 1.39 12.90
C LYS A 73 5.32 1.41 11.37
N THR A 74 4.32 2.03 10.75
CA THR A 74 4.23 2.11 9.28
C THR A 74 5.32 3.01 8.70
N THR A 75 5.61 4.15 9.34
CA THR A 75 6.72 5.04 8.98
C THR A 75 8.05 4.31 9.01
N THR A 76 8.30 3.50 10.06
CA THR A 76 9.50 2.65 10.15
C THR A 76 9.54 1.59 9.05
N THR A 77 8.40 0.99 8.69
CA THR A 77 8.33 -0.02 7.62
C THR A 77 8.72 0.57 6.26
N VAL A 78 8.19 1.75 5.93
CA VAL A 78 8.53 2.45 4.67
C VAL A 78 9.99 2.91 4.70
N GLY A 79 10.42 3.57 5.79
CA GLY A 79 11.80 4.05 5.93
C GLY A 79 12.85 2.93 5.93
N LEU A 80 12.56 1.77 6.53
CA LEU A 80 13.42 0.58 6.44
C LEU A 80 13.52 0.08 5.00
N THR A 81 12.39 0.04 4.29
CA THR A 81 12.34 -0.38 2.88
C THR A 81 13.22 0.52 2.02
N ASP A 82 13.08 1.84 2.15
CA ASP A 82 13.87 2.83 1.43
C ASP A 82 15.36 2.76 1.82
N GLY A 83 15.65 2.59 3.11
CA GLY A 83 17.01 2.42 3.63
C GLY A 83 17.71 1.20 3.02
N LEU A 84 17.01 0.07 2.91
CA LEU A 84 17.51 -1.15 2.26
C LEU A 84 17.81 -0.89 0.77
N ARG A 85 16.95 -0.15 0.06
CA ARG A 85 17.21 0.23 -1.35
C ARG A 85 18.44 1.13 -1.47
N LYS A 86 18.60 2.09 -0.54
CA LYS A 86 19.74 3.03 -0.51
C LYS A 86 21.09 2.30 -0.34
N ILE A 87 21.12 1.16 0.34
CA ILE A 87 22.32 0.32 0.48
C ILE A 87 22.43 -0.79 -0.60
N GLY A 88 21.66 -0.68 -1.69
CA GLY A 88 21.75 -1.57 -2.85
C GLY A 88 21.01 -2.90 -2.73
N LYS A 89 20.10 -3.06 -1.77
CA LYS A 89 19.25 -4.26 -1.68
C LYS A 89 17.96 -4.08 -2.49
N LYS A 90 17.52 -5.15 -3.15
CA LYS A 90 16.18 -5.22 -3.75
C LYS A 90 15.16 -5.46 -2.62
N SER A 91 14.38 -4.44 -2.26
CA SER A 91 13.38 -4.50 -1.19
C SER A 91 12.04 -3.88 -1.63
N MET A 92 10.96 -4.39 -1.04
CA MET A 92 9.59 -3.92 -1.23
C MET A 92 8.84 -4.00 0.10
N ALA A 93 7.93 -3.06 0.34
CA ALA A 93 7.03 -3.09 1.49
C ALA A 93 5.69 -3.72 1.11
N ALA A 94 5.15 -4.57 1.97
CA ALA A 94 3.76 -5.02 1.90
C ALA A 94 3.00 -4.40 3.08
N LEU A 95 1.95 -3.62 2.77
CA LEU A 95 1.15 -2.89 3.74
C LEU A 95 -0.33 -3.21 3.57
N ARG A 96 -1.15 -2.88 4.57
CA ARG A 96 -2.61 -3.04 4.51
C ARG A 96 -3.25 -1.78 3.92
N GLU A 97 -4.27 -1.97 3.10
CA GLU A 97 -5.19 -0.89 2.71
C GLU A 97 -5.97 -0.40 3.94
N PRO A 98 -6.03 0.92 4.18
CA PRO A 98 -6.82 1.48 5.28
C PRO A 98 -8.31 1.48 4.98
N SER A 99 -9.15 1.34 6.01
CA SER A 99 -10.60 1.50 5.86
C SER A 99 -10.96 2.93 5.48
N LEU A 100 -11.95 3.05 4.59
CA LEU A 100 -12.55 4.32 4.17
C LEU A 100 -13.24 5.06 5.32
N GLY A 101 -13.89 4.35 6.25
CA GLY A 101 -14.71 4.95 7.31
C GLY A 101 -13.96 5.96 8.20
N PRO A 102 -12.81 5.58 8.79
CA PRO A 102 -12.01 6.47 9.65
C PRO A 102 -11.55 7.78 9.00
N VAL A 103 -11.44 7.82 7.67
CA VAL A 103 -11.04 9.03 6.92
C VAL A 103 -12.04 10.16 7.08
N PHE A 104 -13.33 9.86 7.19
CA PHE A 104 -14.40 10.83 7.42
C PHE A 104 -14.66 11.12 8.91
N GLY A 105 -13.91 10.48 9.81
CA GLY A 105 -14.02 10.65 11.25
C GLY A 105 -12.80 11.34 11.85
N VAL A 106 -11.88 10.53 12.38
CA VAL A 106 -10.85 11.00 13.32
C VAL A 106 -9.45 11.06 12.69
N LYS A 107 -9.15 10.31 11.61
CA LYS A 107 -7.81 10.31 11.00
C LYS A 107 -7.79 9.73 9.58
N GLY A 108 -7.19 10.48 8.64
CA GLY A 108 -7.07 10.12 7.22
C GLY A 108 -5.66 9.81 6.73
N GLY A 109 -4.71 9.40 7.57
CA GLY A 109 -3.31 9.18 7.13
C GLY A 109 -2.77 7.83 7.58
N ALA A 110 -2.83 6.80 6.73
CA ALA A 110 -2.51 5.43 7.13
C ALA A 110 -1.28 4.81 6.44
N ALA A 111 -0.62 5.53 5.55
CA ALA A 111 0.46 4.99 4.72
C ALA A 111 1.85 5.56 5.03
N GLY A 112 2.17 5.74 6.32
CA GLY A 112 3.46 6.27 6.79
C GLY A 112 3.35 7.71 7.33
N GLY A 113 4.46 8.45 7.33
CA GLY A 113 4.50 9.84 7.79
C GLY A 113 5.86 10.50 7.52
N GLY A 114 5.88 11.83 7.45
CA GLY A 114 7.07 12.61 7.09
C GLY A 114 7.56 12.26 5.68
N TYR A 115 8.85 11.99 5.51
CA TYR A 115 9.43 11.59 4.22
C TYR A 115 9.36 10.08 3.93
N ALA A 116 8.74 9.30 4.82
CA ALA A 116 8.55 7.86 4.65
C ALA A 116 7.06 7.57 4.50
N GLN A 117 6.56 7.76 3.27
CA GLN A 117 5.14 7.59 2.91
C GLN A 117 4.98 6.73 1.65
N VAL A 118 3.84 6.04 1.54
CA VAL A 118 3.38 5.45 0.27
C VAL A 118 2.39 6.40 -0.39
N VAL A 119 2.57 6.63 -1.69
CA VAL A 119 1.77 7.55 -2.50
C VAL A 119 1.20 6.82 -3.73
N PRO A 120 0.05 7.25 -4.29
CA PRO A 120 -0.75 8.43 -3.95
C PRO A 120 -1.64 8.25 -2.70
N MET A 121 -1.41 9.08 -1.67
CA MET A 121 -2.07 8.94 -0.36
C MET A 121 -3.59 9.19 -0.43
N GLU A 122 -4.02 10.14 -1.25
CA GLU A 122 -5.44 10.46 -1.46
C GLU A 122 -6.24 9.27 -2.00
N ASP A 123 -5.70 8.57 -3.01
CA ASP A 123 -6.34 7.39 -3.57
C ASP A 123 -6.36 6.24 -2.56
N ILE A 124 -5.24 5.99 -1.87
CA ILE A 124 -5.10 4.92 -0.87
C ILE A 124 -6.13 5.05 0.26
N ASN A 125 -6.40 6.28 0.70
CA ASN A 125 -7.35 6.54 1.78
C ASN A 125 -8.82 6.56 1.32
N LEU A 126 -9.08 6.61 0.00
CA LEU A 126 -10.44 6.67 -0.53
C LEU A 126 -10.86 5.30 -1.10
N HIS A 127 -11.11 5.23 -2.39
CA HIS A 127 -11.60 4.01 -3.04
C HIS A 127 -10.47 3.10 -3.53
N PHE A 128 -9.24 3.59 -3.49
CA PHE A 128 -8.05 2.94 -3.98
C PHE A 128 -8.26 2.19 -5.31
N THR A 129 -8.28 0.85 -5.29
CA THR A 129 -8.55 0.01 -6.47
C THR A 129 -9.88 -0.75 -6.37
N GLY A 130 -10.72 -0.44 -5.38
CA GLY A 130 -12.07 -0.98 -5.21
C GLY A 130 -12.16 -2.27 -4.40
N ASP A 131 -11.08 -2.72 -3.74
CA ASP A 131 -11.02 -4.01 -3.07
C ASP A 131 -12.02 -4.13 -1.92
N PHE A 132 -12.16 -3.08 -1.10
CA PHE A 132 -13.16 -3.07 -0.03
C PHE A 132 -14.61 -3.01 -0.53
N HIS A 133 -14.85 -2.43 -1.71
CA HIS A 133 -16.17 -2.49 -2.34
C HIS A 133 -16.51 -3.90 -2.79
N ALA A 134 -15.55 -4.62 -3.38
CA ALA A 134 -15.73 -6.01 -3.79
C ALA A 134 -15.97 -6.94 -2.58
N ILE A 135 -15.21 -6.76 -1.48
CA ILE A 135 -15.43 -7.49 -0.23
C ILE A 135 -16.82 -7.20 0.35
N GLY A 136 -17.22 -5.93 0.40
CA GLY A 136 -18.54 -5.52 0.87
C GLY A 136 -19.67 -6.10 0.02
N ALA A 137 -19.53 -6.09 -1.31
CA ALA A 137 -20.51 -6.66 -2.23
C ALA A 137 -20.66 -8.18 -2.01
N ALA A 138 -19.56 -8.92 -1.90
CA ALA A 138 -19.61 -10.37 -1.63
C ALA A 138 -20.25 -10.69 -0.27
N ASN A 139 -19.88 -9.94 0.78
CA ASN A 139 -20.46 -10.11 2.12
C ASN A 139 -21.98 -9.87 2.11
N ASN A 140 -22.42 -8.76 1.50
CA ASN A 140 -23.83 -8.37 1.51
C ASN A 140 -24.67 -9.25 0.57
N LEU A 141 -24.09 -9.77 -0.51
CA LEU A 141 -24.75 -10.76 -1.35
C LEU A 141 -25.08 -12.03 -0.54
N LEU A 142 -24.14 -12.54 0.24
CA LEU A 142 -24.39 -13.70 1.09
C LEU A 142 -25.50 -13.42 2.13
N ALA A 143 -25.47 -12.25 2.78
CA ALA A 143 -26.52 -11.85 3.71
C ALA A 143 -27.90 -11.80 3.02
N ALA A 144 -28.00 -11.20 1.83
CA ALA A 144 -29.24 -11.14 1.06
C ALA A 144 -29.73 -12.54 0.63
N MET A 145 -28.82 -13.46 0.31
CA MET A 145 -29.19 -14.84 0.00
C MET A 145 -29.73 -15.60 1.21
N LEU A 146 -29.24 -15.29 2.42
CA LEU A 146 -29.76 -15.86 3.66
C LEU A 146 -31.17 -15.35 3.97
N ASP A 147 -31.41 -14.04 3.83
CA ASP A 147 -32.75 -13.45 4.05
C ASP A 147 -33.79 -13.94 3.02
N ASN A 148 -33.32 -14.34 1.83
CA ASN A 148 -34.19 -14.87 0.79
C ASN A 148 -34.57 -16.36 1.00
N HIS A 149 -33.82 -17.12 1.81
CA HIS A 149 -34.06 -18.54 2.04
C HIS A 149 -35.16 -18.78 3.08
#